data_AF-A0A091HAY0-F1
#
_entry.id   AF-A0A091HAY0-F1
#
_cell.length_a   1.000
_cell.length_b   1.000
_cell.length_c   1.000
_cell.angle_alpha   90.00
_cell.angle_beta   90.00
_cell.angle_gamma   90.00
#
_symmetry.space_group_name_H-M   'P 1'
#
loop_
_entity.id
_entity.type
_entity.pdbx_description
1 polymer ?
#
loop_
_entity_poly.entity_id
_entity_poly.type
_entity_poly.pdbx_seq_one_letter_code
_entity_poly.pdbx_strand_id
1 'polypeptide(L)'
;LLKQESPELLQLIEDLEVKLMELKDELHPLLQMVRNGTIPQGRGSRYLQNYCANISFYLLLKSRRLPVHSHPVIERLVAYRTIINDLAVVDQRLSSQVRALLKSYYDQKERKPRREKKFAVFLPLEVKRTKPQRAPALANG
;
A
#
# COMPACT_ATOMS: atom_id res chain seq x y z
N LEU A 1 -16.20 22.81 -7.29
CA LEU A 1 -16.96 21.55 -7.36
C LEU A 1 -16.54 20.63 -6.21
N LEU A 2 -15.45 19.85 -6.30
CA LEU A 2 -15.00 18.98 -5.17
C LEU A 2 -14.85 19.69 -3.81
N LYS A 3 -14.24 20.88 -3.76
CA LYS A 3 -14.12 21.72 -2.55
C LYS A 3 -15.46 22.19 -1.95
N GLN A 4 -16.48 22.33 -2.79
CA GLN A 4 -17.80 22.85 -2.37
C GLN A 4 -18.78 21.72 -2.05
N GLU A 5 -18.61 20.53 -2.65
CA GLU A 5 -19.48 19.38 -2.45
C GLU A 5 -19.00 18.44 -1.32
N SER A 6 -17.69 18.41 -1.03
CA SER A 6 -17.12 17.55 0.02
C SER A 6 -15.80 18.11 0.53
N PRO A 7 -15.80 19.22 1.31
CA PRO A 7 -14.59 19.82 1.85
C PRO A 7 -13.78 18.85 2.74
N GLU A 8 -14.44 17.91 3.42
CA GLU A 8 -13.81 16.87 4.27
C GLU A 8 -12.92 15.92 3.46
N LEU A 9 -13.25 15.71 2.18
CA LEU A 9 -12.49 14.83 1.30
C LEU A 9 -11.04 15.32 1.12
N LEU A 10 -10.82 16.63 1.13
CA LEU A 10 -9.47 17.18 0.99
C LEU A 10 -8.61 16.88 2.20
N GLN A 11 -9.14 17.08 3.41
CA GLN A 11 -8.43 16.74 4.64
C GLN A 11 -8.11 15.24 4.67
N LEU A 12 -9.05 14.39 4.24
CA LEU A 12 -8.81 12.95 4.14
C LEU A 12 -7.73 12.56 3.12
N ILE A 13 -7.62 13.30 2.00
CA ILE A 13 -6.57 13.09 1.00
C ILE A 13 -5.21 13.50 1.58
N GLU A 14 -5.13 14.67 2.23
CA GLU A 14 -3.90 15.14 2.88
C GLU A 14 -3.42 14.15 3.95
N ASP A 15 -4.34 13.68 4.81
CA ASP A 15 -4.05 12.65 5.81
C ASP A 15 -3.54 11.36 5.16
N LEU A 16 -4.15 10.93 4.04
CA LEU A 16 -3.73 9.74 3.31
C LEU A 16 -2.33 9.92 2.71
N GLU A 17 -2.02 11.07 2.13
CA GLU A 17 -0.70 11.37 1.58
C GLU A 17 0.38 11.31 2.67
N VAL A 18 0.13 11.89 3.84
CA VAL A 18 1.03 11.80 5.00
C VAL A 18 1.26 10.33 5.40
N LYS A 19 0.19 9.53 5.49
CA LYS A 19 0.32 8.11 5.85
C LYS A 19 1.02 7.28 4.79
N LEU A 20 0.86 7.61 3.50
CA LEU A 20 1.61 6.96 2.42
C LEU A 20 3.10 7.30 2.47
N MET A 21 3.46 8.53 2.83
CA MET A 21 4.85 8.92 3.06
C MET A 21 5.46 8.14 4.22
N GLU A 22 4.81 8.09 5.39
CA GLU A 22 5.28 7.29 6.54
C GLU A 22 5.49 5.82 6.15
N LEU A 23 4.54 5.23 5.40
CA LEU A 23 4.64 3.85 4.96
C LEU A 23 5.83 3.61 4.04
N LYS A 24 6.06 4.51 3.09
CA LYS A 24 7.13 4.42 2.11
C LYS A 24 8.50 4.69 2.73
N ASP A 25 8.59 5.71 3.57
CA ASP A 25 9.87 6.25 4.02
C ASP A 25 10.32 5.64 5.35
N GLU A 26 9.41 5.06 6.15
CA GLU A 26 9.75 4.39 7.41
C GLU A 26 9.45 2.88 7.38
N LEU A 27 8.19 2.50 7.19
CA LEU A 27 7.77 1.10 7.34
C LEU A 27 8.39 0.18 6.28
N HIS A 28 8.44 0.63 5.03
CA HIS A 28 9.02 -0.16 3.95
C HIS A 28 10.51 -0.50 4.18
N PRO A 29 11.39 0.47 4.52
CA PRO A 29 12.76 0.16 4.96
C PRO A 29 12.85 -0.84 6.10
N LEU A 30 12.04 -0.68 7.15
CA LEU A 30 12.03 -1.59 8.30
C LEU A 30 11.66 -3.02 7.88
N LEU A 31 10.65 -3.17 7.02
CA LEU A 31 10.29 -4.49 6.48
C LEU A 31 11.40 -5.09 5.59
N GLN A 32 12.15 -4.28 4.85
CA GLN A 32 13.32 -4.77 4.10
C GLN A 32 14.44 -5.23 5.03
N MET A 33 14.70 -4.49 6.11
CA MET A 33 15.66 -4.87 7.14
C MET A 33 15.24 -6.15 7.89
N VAL A 34 13.93 -6.38 8.05
CA VAL A 34 13.40 -7.64 8.58
C VAL A 34 13.62 -8.81 7.60
N ARG A 35 13.45 -8.56 6.29
CA ARG A 35 13.65 -9.58 5.23
C ARG A 35 15.11 -9.96 5.02
N ASN A 36 16.02 -9.00 5.15
CA ASN A 36 17.46 -9.24 4.96
C ASN A 36 18.18 -9.72 6.24
N GLY A 37 17.44 -9.88 7.34
CA GLY A 37 17.96 -10.38 8.62
C GLY A 37 18.61 -9.32 9.53
N THR A 38 18.62 -8.04 9.13
CA THR A 38 19.14 -6.94 9.97
C THR A 38 18.28 -6.74 11.23
N ILE A 39 16.96 -6.85 11.09
CA ILE A 39 16.02 -6.83 12.21
C ILE A 39 15.46 -8.25 12.37
N PRO A 40 15.45 -8.83 13.57
CA PRO A 40 14.91 -10.16 13.78
C PRO A 40 13.41 -10.19 13.43
N GLN A 41 12.98 -11.31 12.84
CA GLN A 41 11.55 -11.55 12.62
C GLN A 41 10.82 -11.60 13.96
N GLY A 42 9.72 -10.86 14.06
CA GLY A 42 8.92 -10.77 15.27
C GLY A 42 7.44 -10.73 14.96
N ARG A 43 6.61 -10.86 16.00
CA ARG A 43 5.14 -10.81 15.84
C ARG A 43 4.66 -9.48 15.24
N GLY A 44 5.41 -8.39 15.47
CA GLY A 44 5.10 -7.06 14.92
C GLY A 44 5.15 -6.97 13.39
N SER A 45 6.11 -7.64 12.73
CA SER A 45 6.21 -7.59 11.26
C SER A 45 5.03 -8.28 10.59
N ARG A 46 4.56 -9.39 11.16
CA ARG A 46 3.36 -10.11 10.71
C ARG A 46 2.09 -9.33 11.02
N TYR A 47 2.02 -8.70 12.19
CA TYR A 47 0.91 -7.85 12.57
C TYR A 47 0.71 -6.70 11.57
N LEU A 48 1.79 -5.97 11.24
CA LEU A 48 1.74 -4.84 10.33
C LEU A 48 1.32 -5.26 8.91
N GLN A 49 1.89 -6.36 8.40
CA GLN A 49 1.50 -6.92 7.10
C GLN A 49 0.01 -7.29 7.05
N ASN A 50 -0.50 -7.92 8.11
CA ASN A 50 -1.91 -8.28 8.18
C ASN A 50 -2.80 -7.03 8.29
N TYR A 51 -2.40 -6.00 9.06
CA TYR A 51 -3.14 -4.74 9.13
C TYR A 51 -3.21 -4.07 7.76
N CYS A 52 -2.08 -3.94 7.06
CA CYS A 52 -2.02 -3.41 5.69
C CYS A 52 -2.93 -4.20 4.73
N ALA A 53 -2.92 -5.53 4.80
CA ALA A 53 -3.80 -6.35 3.98
C ALA A 53 -5.30 -6.08 4.27
N ASN A 54 -5.68 -5.97 5.55
CA ASN A 54 -7.07 -5.71 5.94
C ASN A 54 -7.55 -4.32 5.53
N ILE A 55 -6.72 -3.27 5.69
CA ILE A 55 -7.11 -1.92 5.26
C ILE A 55 -7.19 -1.82 3.74
N SER A 56 -6.25 -2.42 3.00
CA SER A 56 -6.31 -2.47 1.53
C SER A 56 -7.57 -3.21 1.05
N PHE A 57 -7.92 -4.30 1.72
CA PHE A 57 -9.14 -5.04 1.40
C PHE A 57 -10.41 -4.24 1.70
N TYR A 58 -10.48 -3.54 2.83
CA TYR A 58 -11.58 -2.64 3.14
C TYR A 58 -11.75 -1.54 2.07
N LEU A 59 -10.64 -0.91 1.66
CA LEU A 59 -10.65 0.10 0.60
C LEU A 59 -11.11 -0.47 -0.75
N LEU A 60 -10.73 -1.71 -1.07
CA LEU A 60 -11.23 -2.41 -2.25
C LEU A 60 -12.75 -2.59 -2.20
N LEU A 61 -13.31 -3.05 -1.06
CA LEU A 61 -14.75 -3.20 -0.90
C LEU A 61 -15.49 -1.85 -1.07
N LYS A 62 -14.97 -0.79 -0.47
CA LYS A 62 -15.53 0.57 -0.59
C LYS A 62 -15.50 1.08 -2.04
N SER A 63 -14.41 0.87 -2.77
CA SER A 63 -14.30 1.32 -4.17
C SER A 63 -15.28 0.59 -5.10
N ARG A 64 -15.57 -0.68 -4.82
CA ARG A 64 -16.57 -1.50 -5.51
C ARG A 64 -18.01 -1.19 -5.08
N ARG A 65 -18.22 -0.24 -4.15
CA ARG A 65 -19.51 0.10 -3.53
C ARG A 65 -20.21 -1.11 -2.88
N LEU A 66 -19.42 -2.04 -2.36
CA LEU A 66 -19.95 -3.20 -1.64
C LEU A 66 -20.33 -2.80 -0.20
N PRO A 67 -21.41 -3.38 0.35
CA PRO A 67 -21.78 -3.16 1.74
C PRO A 67 -20.69 -3.75 2.65
N VAL A 68 -20.13 -2.91 3.51
CA VAL A 68 -19.02 -3.26 4.40
C VAL A 68 -19.42 -3.37 5.87
N HIS A 69 -20.60 -2.86 6.26
CA HIS A 69 -21.00 -2.77 7.67
C HIS A 69 -21.14 -4.13 8.34
N SER A 70 -21.54 -5.15 7.58
CA SER A 70 -21.65 -6.54 8.05
C SER A 70 -20.43 -7.40 7.71
N HIS A 71 -19.35 -6.80 7.19
CA HIS A 71 -18.16 -7.53 6.79
C HIS A 71 -17.18 -7.66 7.97
N PRO A 72 -16.63 -8.85 8.27
CA PRO A 72 -15.73 -9.09 9.42
C PRO A 72 -14.45 -8.26 9.42
N VAL A 73 -14.11 -7.65 8.28
CA VAL A 73 -12.98 -6.70 8.15
C VAL A 73 -13.16 -5.49 9.08
N ILE A 74 -14.39 -5.06 9.37
CA ILE A 74 -14.65 -3.93 10.26
C ILE A 74 -14.20 -4.26 11.68
N GLU A 75 -14.66 -5.38 12.24
CA GLU A 75 -14.25 -5.86 13.56
C GLU A 75 -12.73 -6.04 13.64
N ARG A 76 -12.14 -6.57 12.56
CA ARG A 76 -10.69 -6.75 12.49
C ARG A 76 -9.94 -5.43 12.54
N LEU A 77 -10.40 -4.41 11.81
CA LEU A 77 -9.81 -3.07 11.81
C LEU A 77 -9.99 -2.35 13.15
N VAL A 78 -11.13 -2.54 13.83
CA VAL A 78 -11.34 -2.03 15.19
C VAL A 78 -10.33 -2.66 16.17
N ALA A 79 -10.17 -3.98 16.12
CA ALA A 79 -9.18 -4.67 16.95
C ALA A 79 -7.75 -4.17 16.69
N TYR A 80 -7.42 -3.90 15.42
CA TYR A 80 -6.12 -3.30 15.05
C TYR A 80 -5.95 -1.88 15.62
N ARG A 81 -6.99 -1.05 15.57
CA ARG A 81 -6.94 0.30 16.15
C ARG A 81 -6.65 0.26 17.64
N THR A 82 -7.27 -0.66 18.39
CA THR A 82 -7.00 -0.84 19.82
C THR A 82 -5.54 -1.19 20.07
N ILE A 83 -5.01 -2.19 19.35
CA ILE A 83 -3.61 -2.61 19.50
C ILE A 83 -2.63 -1.49 19.11
N ILE A 84 -2.91 -0.72 18.05
CA ILE A 84 -2.08 0.44 17.67
C ILE A 84 -2.04 1.46 18.81
N ASN A 85 -3.19 1.76 19.42
CA ASN A 85 -3.26 2.70 20.54
C ASN A 85 -2.49 2.17 21.77
N ASP A 86 -2.62 0.88 22.09
CA ASP A 86 -1.90 0.26 23.20
C ASP A 86 -0.38 0.28 23.01
N LEU A 87 0.07 0.22 21.75
CA LEU A 87 1.48 0.27 21.37
C LEU A 87 2.05 1.69 21.30
N ALA A 88 1.25 2.75 21.41
CA ALA A 88 1.73 4.13 21.30
C ALA A 88 2.85 4.47 22.29
N VAL A 89 2.80 3.92 23.51
CA VAL A 89 3.86 4.10 24.52
C VAL A 89 5.15 3.40 24.10
N VAL A 90 5.04 2.24 23.43
CA VAL A 90 6.19 1.51 22.89
C VAL A 90 6.83 2.28 21.74
N ASP A 91 6.02 2.84 20.84
CA ASP A 91 6.49 3.68 19.73
C ASP A 91 7.28 4.88 20.24
N GLN A 92 6.80 5.56 21.29
CA GLN A 92 7.52 6.68 21.89
C GLN A 92 8.89 6.24 22.43
N ARG A 93 8.95 5.11 23.15
CA ARG A 93 10.19 4.58 23.73
C ARG A 93 11.20 4.12 22.68
N LEU A 94 10.73 3.55 21.56
CA LEU A 94 11.59 3.01 20.50
C LEU A 94 11.89 4.02 19.40
N SER A 95 11.24 5.19 19.38
CA SER A 95 11.37 6.20 18.33
C SER A 95 12.81 6.58 17.98
N SER A 96 13.70 6.71 18.98
CA SER A 96 15.12 7.01 18.74
C SER A 96 15.86 5.88 18.03
N GLN A 97 15.59 4.63 18.43
CA GLN A 97 16.20 3.44 17.84
C GLN A 97 15.72 3.22 16.40
N VAL A 98 14.42 3.43 16.16
CA VAL A 98 13.83 3.37 14.82
C VAL A 98 14.45 4.43 13.91
N ARG A 99 14.58 5.68 14.38
CA ARG A 99 15.24 6.75 13.61
C ARG A 99 16.70 6.42 13.29
N ALA A 100 17.44 5.85 14.24
CA ALA A 100 18.83 5.43 14.01
C ALA A 100 18.94 4.33 12.95
N LEU A 101 18.04 3.34 12.99
CA LEU A 101 17.97 2.27 11.98
C LEU A 101 17.64 2.82 10.59
N LEU A 102 16.64 3.71 10.50
CA LEU A 102 16.26 4.34 9.24
C LEU A 102 17.40 5.18 8.66
N LYS A 103 18.09 5.98 9.49
CA LYS A 103 19.26 6.74 9.06
C LYS A 103 20.34 5.83 8.47
N SER A 104 20.70 4.76 9.19
CA SER A 104 21.68 3.78 8.71
C SER A 104 21.26 3.13 7.39
N TYR A 105 19.97 2.80 7.23
CA TYR A 105 19.44 2.25 5.99
C TYR A 105 19.59 3.20 4.80
N TYR A 106 19.23 4.48 4.98
CA TYR A 106 19.35 5.47 3.90
C TYR A 106 20.81 5.84 3.60
N ASP A 107 21.66 5.99 4.62
CA ASP A 107 23.10 6.23 4.44
C ASP A 107 23.74 5.12 3.58
N GLN A 108 23.35 3.86 3.79
CA GLN A 108 23.81 2.73 2.99
C GLN A 108 23.24 2.71 1.57
N LYS A 109 21.99 3.16 1.39
CA LYS A 109 21.32 3.23 0.09
C LYS A 109 21.91 4.33 -0.79
N GLU A 110 22.32 5.46 -0.23
CA GLU A 110 23.00 6.53 -0.96
C GLU A 110 24.41 6.13 -1.42
N ARG A 111 25.09 5.30 -0.62
CA ARG A 111 26.42 4.73 -0.98
C ARG A 111 26.37 3.68 -2.09
N LYS A 112 25.22 3.03 -2.32
CA LYS A 112 25.01 2.09 -3.43
C LYS A 112 24.27 2.82 -4.55
N PRO A 113 24.93 3.31 -5.62
CA PRO A 113 24.24 4.00 -6.68
C PRO A 113 23.11 3.12 -7.22
N ARG A 114 21.92 3.71 -7.25
CA ARG A 114 20.67 3.08 -7.69
C ARG A 114 20.90 2.57 -9.11
N ARG A 115 21.10 1.25 -9.29
CA ARG A 115 20.94 0.63 -10.62
C ARG A 115 19.53 0.98 -11.08
N GLU A 116 19.42 1.92 -12.02
CA GLU A 116 18.15 2.34 -12.60
C GLU A 116 17.47 1.13 -13.25
N LYS A 117 16.60 0.47 -12.50
CA LYS A 117 15.57 -0.36 -13.13
C LYS A 117 14.49 0.61 -13.59
N LYS A 118 14.60 1.02 -14.85
CA LYS A 118 13.55 1.72 -15.59
C LYS A 118 12.25 0.94 -15.39
N PHE A 119 11.31 1.49 -14.63
CA PHE A 119 9.97 0.92 -14.51
C PHE A 119 9.27 1.13 -15.85
N ALA A 120 9.40 0.13 -16.73
CA ALA A 120 8.43 -0.08 -17.78
C ALA A 120 7.26 -0.90 -17.20
N VAL A 121 6.07 -0.64 -17.76
CA VAL A 121 4.88 -1.50 -17.77
C VAL A 121 3.85 -1.30 -16.63
N PHE A 122 2.82 -0.51 -16.93
CA PHE A 122 1.35 -0.70 -16.72
C PHE A 122 0.73 0.71 -16.68
N LEU A 123 -0.07 1.26 -17.61
CA LEU A 123 -1.07 0.81 -18.60
C LEU A 123 -1.19 1.91 -19.70
N PRO A 124 -1.74 1.64 -20.90
CA PRO A 124 -3.20 1.73 -21.09
C PRO A 124 -3.81 0.50 -21.78
N LEU A 125 -5.00 0.12 -21.31
CA LEU A 125 -5.91 -0.82 -21.98
C LEU A 125 -6.33 -0.25 -23.34
N GLU A 126 -5.85 -0.83 -24.44
CA GLU A 126 -6.44 -0.60 -25.75
C GLU A 126 -7.56 -1.62 -26.00
N VAL A 127 -8.81 -1.15 -25.90
CA VAL A 127 -10.00 -1.92 -26.29
C VAL A 127 -10.07 -1.92 -27.82
N LYS A 128 -9.63 -3.00 -28.47
CA LYS A 128 -9.92 -3.21 -29.89
C LYS A 128 -11.31 -3.81 -30.06
N ARG A 129 -12.23 -2.97 -30.55
CA ARG A 129 -13.59 -3.35 -30.99
C ARG A 129 -13.49 -4.34 -32.15
N THR A 130 -14.08 -5.51 -31.98
CA THR A 130 -14.32 -6.53 -33.03
C THR A 130 -15.50 -6.18 -33.91
N LYS A 131 -15.37 -6.38 -35.24
CA LYS A 131 -16.43 -6.70 -36.24
C LYS A 131 -15.81 -6.80 -37.66
N PRO A 132 -16.43 -7.48 -38.64
CA PRO A 132 -16.67 -8.92 -38.75
C PRO A 132 -15.95 -9.53 -39.99
N GLN A 133 -15.74 -10.85 -39.97
CA GLN A 133 -15.05 -11.63 -41.00
C GLN A 133 -15.90 -11.77 -42.28
N ARG A 134 -15.39 -11.34 -43.44
CA ARG A 134 -15.92 -11.73 -44.76
C ARG A 134 -15.24 -13.03 -45.20
N ALA A 135 -16.02 -14.04 -45.51
CA ALA A 135 -15.55 -15.30 -46.11
C ALA A 135 -15.17 -15.08 -47.59
N PRO A 136 -14.09 -15.69 -48.11
CA PRO A 136 -13.88 -15.77 -49.55
C PRO A 136 -14.55 -17.00 -50.15
N ALA A 137 -15.06 -16.78 -51.36
CA ALA A 137 -15.80 -17.71 -52.20
C ALA A 137 -14.93 -18.87 -52.72
N LEU A 138 -15.60 -20.00 -52.98
CA LEU A 138 -15.07 -21.12 -53.75
C LEU A 138 -14.60 -20.66 -55.13
N ALA A 139 -13.43 -21.13 -55.56
CA ALA A 139 -13.05 -21.19 -56.97
C ALA A 139 -12.29 -22.49 -57.23
N ASN A 140 -12.72 -23.14 -58.31
CA ASN A 140 -12.37 -24.49 -58.76
C ASN A 140 -10.91 -24.66 -59.18
N GLY A 141 -10.44 -25.90 -59.07
CA GLY A 141 -9.27 -26.48 -59.73
C GLY A 141 -9.35 -27.99 -59.63
#